data_AF-A0A969LL25-F1
#
_entry.id   AF-A0A969LL25-F1
#
_cell.length_a   1.000
_cell.length_b   1.000
_cell.length_c   1.000
_cell.angle_alpha   90.00
_cell.angle_beta   90.00
_cell.angle_gamma   90.00
#
_symmetry.space_group_name_H-M   'P 1'
#
loop_
_entity.id
_entity.type
_entity.pdbx_description
1 polymer ?
#
loop_
_entity_poly.entity_id
_entity_poly.type
_entity_poly.pdbx_seq_one_letter_code
_entity_poly.pdbx_strand_id
1 'polypeptide(L)'
;MLDRIPDQTILVNKGSGSAERIQATRGRDFAFIYSASGRPIIIKPGKISGTNLNAYWYDPRTGKCRHIGTFSNNKQLSFIPPLPANSPVPSQREDWVLVLDDASKKYISPGQ
;
A
#
# COMPACT_ATOMS: atom_id res chain seq x y z
N MET A 1 1.94 -18.87 5.31
CA MET A 1 2.03 -17.43 5.62
C MET A 1 2.39 -17.27 7.09
N LEU A 2 3.69 -17.33 7.43
CA LEU A 2 4.19 -17.25 8.83
C LEU A 2 5.22 -16.12 9.03
N ASP A 3 5.60 -15.42 7.97
CA ASP A 3 6.66 -14.41 7.94
C ASP A 3 6.15 -12.96 8.00
N ARG A 4 4.82 -12.77 8.14
CA ARG A 4 4.22 -11.44 8.19
C ARG A 4 4.53 -10.75 9.51
N ILE A 5 5.17 -9.58 9.43
CA ILE A 5 5.48 -8.74 10.59
C ILE A 5 4.95 -7.31 10.39
N PRO A 6 4.59 -6.59 11.48
CA PRO A 6 4.44 -5.14 11.42
C PRO A 6 5.80 -4.50 11.08
N ASP A 7 5.85 -3.62 10.08
CA ASP A 7 7.08 -2.91 9.74
C ASP A 7 6.77 -1.51 9.22
N GLN A 8 6.78 -0.52 10.12
CA GLN A 8 6.58 0.88 9.75
C GLN A 8 7.84 1.51 9.10
N THR A 9 8.97 0.80 9.04
CA THR A 9 10.20 1.32 8.41
C THR A 9 10.12 1.34 6.88
N ILE A 10 9.14 0.65 6.29
CA ILE A 10 8.82 0.78 4.87
C ILE A 10 8.26 2.15 4.52
N LEU A 11 7.62 2.84 5.47
CA LEU A 11 7.01 4.13 5.23
C LEU A 11 8.02 5.26 5.37
N VAL A 12 7.95 6.21 4.45
CA VAL A 12 8.59 7.53 4.58
C VAL A 12 7.68 8.48 5.35
N ASN A 13 6.37 8.41 5.12
CA ASN A 13 5.36 9.19 5.83
C ASN A 13 4.46 8.30 6.70
N LYS A 14 4.26 8.66 7.97
CA LYS A 14 3.49 7.84 8.94
C LYS A 14 2.09 8.36 9.26
N GLY A 15 1.72 9.52 8.71
CA GLY A 15 0.52 10.27 9.10
C GLY A 15 0.71 11.04 10.40
N SER A 16 -0.08 12.10 10.60
CA SER A 16 -0.08 12.90 11.84
C SER A 16 -1.28 12.52 12.70
N GLY A 17 -1.04 11.95 13.88
CA GLY A 17 -2.11 11.58 14.81
C GLY A 17 -2.92 10.34 14.40
N SER A 18 -3.98 10.05 15.15
CA SER A 18 -4.78 8.83 15.00
C SER A 18 -5.66 8.82 13.74
N ALA A 19 -6.23 9.96 13.36
CA ALA A 19 -7.16 10.06 12.24
C ALA A 19 -6.50 9.94 10.85
N GLU A 20 -5.21 10.25 10.75
CA GLU A 20 -4.45 10.22 9.49
C GLU A 20 -3.44 9.07 9.43
N ARG A 21 -3.58 8.11 10.35
CA ARG A 21 -2.57 7.08 10.58
C ARG A 21 -2.38 6.22 9.33
N ILE A 22 -1.12 6.01 8.95
CA ILE A 22 -0.73 5.02 7.95
C ILE A 22 -0.06 3.86 8.68
N GLN A 23 -0.48 2.62 8.40
CA GLN A 23 0.04 1.41 9.03
C GLN A 23 0.49 0.40 7.99
N ALA A 24 1.74 -0.04 8.09
CA ALA A 24 2.30 -1.06 7.22
C ALA A 24 2.58 -2.39 7.94
N THR A 25 2.38 -3.48 7.20
CA THR A 25 2.87 -4.82 7.50
C THR A 25 3.45 -5.43 6.23
N ARG A 26 4.42 -6.34 6.38
CA ARG A 26 5.02 -7.04 5.24
C ARG A 26 5.43 -8.45 5.60
N GLY A 27 5.50 -9.31 4.60
CA GLY A 27 6.33 -10.51 4.63
C GLY A 27 7.69 -10.25 3.97
N ARG A 28 8.27 -11.29 3.40
CA ARG A 28 9.52 -11.19 2.62
C ARG A 28 9.30 -10.59 1.24
N ASP A 29 8.19 -10.93 0.59
CA ASP A 29 7.89 -10.72 -0.83
C ASP A 29 6.56 -10.00 -1.07
N PHE A 30 5.90 -9.53 -0.01
CA PHE A 30 4.66 -8.75 -0.10
C PHE A 30 4.56 -7.73 1.03
N ALA A 31 3.79 -6.67 0.82
CA ALA A 31 3.43 -5.68 1.84
C ALA A 31 1.97 -5.23 1.70
N PHE A 32 1.37 -4.92 2.85
CA PHE A 32 0.07 -4.26 2.93
C PHE A 32 0.24 -2.97 3.73
N ILE A 33 -0.22 -1.86 3.15
CA ILE A 33 -0.16 -0.55 3.78
C ILE A 33 -1.55 0.05 3.81
N TYR A 34 -2.11 0.18 5.01
CA TYR A 34 -3.39 0.82 5.25
C TYR A 34 -3.21 2.32 5.45
N SER A 35 -3.99 3.14 4.74
CA SER A 35 -4.16 4.57 4.97
C SER A 35 -5.57 4.83 5.44
N ALA A 36 -5.73 5.43 6.63
CA ALA A 36 -7.04 5.69 7.22
C ALA A 36 -7.76 6.92 6.63
N SER A 37 -7.07 7.75 5.83
CA SER A 37 -7.56 9.09 5.51
C SER A 37 -7.38 9.55 4.07
N GLY A 38 -7.05 8.65 3.14
CA GLY A 38 -6.84 8.98 1.73
C GLY A 38 -5.52 9.69 1.42
N ARG A 39 -4.62 9.81 2.40
CA ARG A 39 -3.30 10.43 2.18
C ARG A 39 -2.43 9.55 1.26
N PRO A 40 -1.56 10.17 0.44
CA PRO A 40 -0.57 9.44 -0.35
C PRO A 40 0.30 8.54 0.54
N ILE A 41 0.62 7.36 0.06
CA ILE A 41 1.55 6.43 0.71
C ILE A 41 2.90 6.53 0.02
N ILE A 42 3.94 6.84 0.79
CA ILE A 42 5.31 6.95 0.29
C ILE A 42 6.15 5.83 0.92
N ILE A 43 6.72 4.97 0.08
CA ILE A 43 7.50 3.80 0.52
C ILE A 43 8.98 3.89 0.20
N LYS A 44 9.81 3.31 1.06
CA LYS A 44 11.23 3.07 0.82
C LYS A 44 11.42 1.80 -0.03
N PRO A 45 12.37 1.81 -0.99
CA PRO A 45 12.70 0.63 -1.77
C PRO A 45 13.36 -0.46 -0.92
N GLY A 46 13.39 -1.69 -1.45
CA GLY A 46 14.17 -2.81 -0.91
C GLY A 46 13.66 -3.40 0.41
N LYS A 47 12.44 -3.06 0.83
CA LYS A 47 11.84 -3.56 2.07
C LYS A 47 11.16 -4.92 1.92
N ILE A 48 10.79 -5.26 0.70
CA ILE A 48 10.35 -6.58 0.25
C ILE A 48 11.21 -6.98 -0.95
N SER A 49 11.27 -8.27 -1.27
CA SER A 49 12.04 -8.81 -2.40
C SER A 49 11.53 -8.34 -3.76
N GLY A 50 12.29 -8.67 -4.80
CA GLY A 50 11.95 -8.36 -6.18
C GLY A 50 12.57 -7.06 -6.65
N THR A 51 13.07 -7.06 -7.89
CA THR A 51 13.54 -5.85 -8.57
C THR A 51 12.37 -4.97 -9.02
N ASN A 52 11.19 -5.58 -9.20
CA ASN A 52 9.96 -4.96 -9.62
C ASN A 52 8.82 -5.38 -8.67
N LEU A 53 7.98 -4.43 -8.29
CA LEU A 53 6.81 -4.65 -7.46
C LEU A 53 5.55 -4.46 -8.28
N ASN A 54 4.62 -5.41 -8.24
CA ASN A 54 3.25 -5.13 -8.61
C ASN A 54 2.60 -4.31 -7.51
N ALA A 55 1.76 -3.36 -7.89
CA ALA A 55 1.03 -2.53 -6.94
C ALA A 55 -0.46 -2.53 -7.25
N TYR A 56 -1.26 -2.57 -6.19
CA TYR A 56 -2.71 -2.57 -6.27
C TYR A 56 -3.31 -1.66 -5.21
N TRP A 57 -4.42 -1.02 -5.55
CA TRP A 57 -5.33 -0.43 -4.57
C TRP A 57 -6.45 -1.41 -4.24
N TYR A 58 -6.56 -1.76 -2.98
CA TYR A 58 -7.67 -2.52 -2.42
C TYR A 58 -8.57 -1.59 -1.63
N ASP A 59 -9.86 -1.60 -1.98
CA ASP A 59 -10.92 -0.86 -1.31
C ASP A 59 -11.52 -1.71 -0.18
N PRO A 60 -11.20 -1.46 1.10
CA PRO A 60 -11.73 -2.25 2.21
C PRO A 60 -13.25 -2.11 2.36
N ARG A 61 -13.85 -1.06 1.80
CA ARG A 61 -15.30 -0.80 1.87
C ARG A 61 -16.09 -1.69 0.92
N THR A 62 -15.48 -2.10 -0.20
CA THR A 62 -16.15 -2.86 -1.27
C THR A 62 -15.50 -4.21 -1.58
N GLY A 63 -14.31 -4.47 -1.05
CA GLY A 63 -13.51 -5.66 -1.33
C GLY A 63 -12.87 -5.66 -2.73
N LYS A 64 -13.02 -4.59 -3.51
CA LYS A 64 -12.52 -4.51 -4.88
C LYS A 64 -11.03 -4.17 -4.88
N CYS A 65 -10.32 -4.81 -5.81
CA CYS A 65 -8.90 -4.58 -6.02
C CYS A 65 -8.64 -4.05 -7.44
N ARG A 66 -7.73 -3.09 -7.57
CA ARG A 66 -7.32 -2.50 -8.85
C ARG A 66 -5.81 -2.53 -8.97
N HIS A 67 -5.30 -3.26 -9.95
CA HIS A 67 -3.89 -3.17 -10.34
C HIS A 67 -3.58 -1.77 -10.89
N ILE A 68 -2.51 -1.15 -10.39
CA ILE A 68 -2.08 0.19 -10.80
C ILE A 68 -0.76 0.18 -11.57
N GLY A 69 -0.08 -0.96 -11.64
CA GLY A 69 1.12 -1.15 -12.45
C GLY A 69 2.25 -1.83 -11.70
N THR A 70 3.36 -1.99 -12.44
CA THR A 70 4.59 -2.58 -11.94
C THR A 70 5.67 -1.50 -11.85
N PHE A 71 6.35 -1.42 -10.72
CA PHE A 71 7.29 -0.35 -10.39
C PHE A 71 8.65 -0.90 -9.97
N SER A 72 9.74 -0.22 -10.34
CA SER A 72 11.08 -0.65 -9.91
C SER A 72 11.29 -0.41 -8.42
N ASN A 73 11.78 -1.44 -7.72
CA ASN A 73 12.03 -1.48 -6.28
C ASN A 73 13.41 -0.90 -5.89
N ASN A 74 13.91 0.10 -6.63
CA ASN A 74 15.24 0.69 -6.42
C ASN A 74 15.19 2.16 -5.98
N LYS A 75 14.00 2.76 -5.95
CA LYS A 75 13.78 4.15 -5.56
C LYS A 75 12.54 4.29 -4.70
N GLN A 76 12.42 5.44 -4.04
CA GLN A 76 11.21 5.80 -3.32
C GLN A 76 10.02 5.89 -4.29
N LEU A 77 8.88 5.32 -3.88
CA LEU A 77 7.64 5.34 -4.67
C LEU A 77 6.54 6.04 -3.88
N SER A 78 5.74 6.84 -4.58
CA SER A 78 4.59 7.56 -4.03
C SER A 78 3.33 7.07 -4.72
N PHE A 79 2.35 6.65 -3.94
CA PHE A 79 1.08 6.12 -4.42
C PHE A 79 -0.06 6.98 -3.89
N ILE A 80 -0.87 7.51 -4.80
CA ILE A 80 -2.05 8.31 -4.47
C ILE A 80 -3.28 7.40 -4.58
N PRO A 81 -4.09 7.25 -3.50
CA PRO A 81 -5.32 6.48 -3.56
C PRO A 81 -6.28 7.03 -4.62
N PRO A 82 -7.15 6.20 -5.22
CA PRO A 82 -8.13 6.65 -6.20
C PRO A 82 -9.28 7.33 -5.46
N LEU A 83 -9.17 8.64 -5.31
CA LEU A 83 -10.13 9.47 -4.57
C LEU A 83 -11.19 10.06 -5.52
N PRO A 84 -12.44 10.23 -5.07
CA PRO A 84 -13.42 11.06 -5.77
C PRO A 84 -12.90 12.50 -5.98
N ALA A 85 -13.29 13.15 -7.09
CA ALA A 85 -12.79 14.49 -7.45
C ALA A 85 -13.00 15.56 -6.35
N ASN A 86 -14.10 15.44 -5.58
CA ASN A 86 -14.46 16.37 -4.51
C ASN A 86 -14.27 15.74 -3.11
N SER A 87 -13.38 14.75 -3.00
CA SER A 87 -13.13 14.07 -1.73
C SER A 87 -12.44 15.01 -0.74
N PRO A 88 -12.96 15.16 0.50
CA PRO A 88 -12.35 16.01 1.52
C PRO A 88 -11.16 15.28 2.15
N VAL A 89 -10.02 15.20 1.46
CA VAL A 89 -8.82 14.57 2.02
C VAL A 89 -8.02 15.57 2.85
N PRO A 90 -7.64 15.24 4.10
CA PRO A 90 -7.79 13.94 4.77
C PRO A 90 -9.20 13.68 5.33
N SER A 91 -9.74 12.49 5.10
CA SER A 91 -11.06 12.05 5.62
C SER A 91 -11.09 10.57 5.93
N GLN A 92 -11.64 10.21 7.09
CA GLN A 92 -11.81 8.82 7.54
C GLN A 92 -12.74 7.97 6.66
N ARG A 93 -13.47 8.59 5.73
CA ARG A 93 -14.30 7.88 4.74
C ARG A 93 -13.50 7.37 3.55
N GLU A 94 -12.22 7.73 3.45
CA GLU A 94 -11.37 7.49 2.28
C GLU A 94 -10.22 6.56 2.62
N ASP A 95 -10.55 5.44 3.27
CA ASP A 95 -9.56 4.45 3.63
C ASP A 95 -9.25 3.50 2.47
N TRP A 96 -7.97 3.13 2.37
CA TRP A 96 -7.42 2.34 1.29
C TRP A 96 -6.29 1.46 1.79
N VAL A 97 -6.15 0.29 1.16
CA VAL A 97 -4.97 -0.58 1.34
C VAL A 97 -4.17 -0.56 0.05
N LEU A 98 -2.92 -0.11 0.13
CA LEU A 98 -1.93 -0.37 -0.92
C LEU A 98 -1.39 -1.78 -0.70
N VAL A 99 -1.56 -2.62 -1.71
CA VAL A 99 -0.98 -3.97 -1.76
C VAL A 99 0.21 -3.95 -2.70
N LEU A 100 1.33 -4.51 -2.24
CA LEU A 100 2.54 -4.66 -3.01
C LEU A 100 2.99 -6.11 -2.97
N ASP A 101 3.46 -6.63 -4.10
CA ASP A 101 4.13 -7.92 -4.17
C ASP A 101 5.30 -7.94 -5.14
N ASP A 102 6.25 -8.82 -4.88
CA ASP A 102 7.33 -9.14 -5.80
C ASP A 102 6.76 -9.76 -7.09
N ALA A 103 6.93 -9.03 -8.20
CA ALA A 103 6.33 -9.41 -9.48
C ALA A 103 6.78 -10.79 -10.00
N SER A 104 7.92 -11.30 -9.53
CA SER A 104 8.41 -12.64 -9.88
C SER A 104 7.63 -13.77 -9.22
N LYS A 105 6.92 -13.50 -8.12
CA LYS A 105 6.18 -14.51 -7.34
C LYS A 105 4.84 -14.88 -7.95
N LYS A 106 4.30 -14.03 -8.84
CA LYS A 106 3.04 -14.27 -9.57
C LYS A 106 1.87 -14.57 -8.62
N TYR A 107 1.73 -13.78 -7.56
CA TYR A 107 0.55 -13.88 -6.71
C TYR A 107 -0.72 -13.60 -7.50
N ILE A 108 -1.83 -14.25 -7.09
CA ILE A 108 -3.15 -13.89 -7.58
C ILE A 108 -3.53 -12.50 -7.10
N SER A 109 -4.39 -11.82 -7.86
CA SER A 109 -4.83 -10.48 -7.48
C SER A 109 -5.57 -10.54 -6.13
N PRO A 110 -5.32 -9.58 -5.21
CA PRO A 110 -6.01 -9.56 -3.93
C PRO A 110 -7.54 -9.56 -4.08
N GLY A 111 -8.24 -10.35 -3.27
CA GLY A 111 -9.71 -10.44 -3.29
C GLY A 111 -10.29 -11.44 -4.30
N GLN A 112 -9.46 -12.30 -4.89
CA GLN A 112 -9.86 -13.46 -5.70
C GLN A 112 -9.59 -14.78 -4.98
#